data_AF-A0A0U2SKH8-F1
#
_entry.id   AF-A0A0U2SKH8-F1
#
_cell.length_a   1.000
_cell.length_b   1.000
_cell.length_c   1.000
_cell.angle_alpha   90.00
_cell.angle_beta   90.00
_cell.angle_gamma   90.00
#
_symmetry.space_group_name_H-M   'P 1'
#
loop_
_entity.id
_entity.type
_entity.pdbx_description
1 polymer ?
#
loop_
_entity_poly.entity_id
_entity_poly.type
_entity_poly.pdbx_seq_one_letter_code
_entity_poly.pdbx_strand_id
1 'polypeptide(L)'
;MYGEIDLELFTHTILELNNSFQKLNDGNFDVKESLDSSYENLKSLYDSLNEILNADEINANEVELFCSYSLNMFPEYKSQLTNLKNLDDDLNESVINLIEIFDKLCEIAEDYFKNRKVML
;
A
#
# COMPACT_ATOMS: atom_id res chain seq x y z
N MET A 1 13.26 8.24 16.25
CA MET A 1 12.06 8.95 15.77
C MET A 1 10.91 8.02 16.03
N TYR A 2 10.01 8.38 16.95
CA TYR A 2 8.78 7.63 17.18
C TYR A 2 7.64 8.44 16.55
N GLY A 3 6.70 7.79 15.87
CA GLY A 3 5.49 8.46 15.35
C GLY A 3 5.58 9.02 13.92
N GLU A 4 6.60 8.65 13.13
CA GLU A 4 6.79 9.11 11.75
C GLU A 4 6.67 7.95 10.76
N ILE A 5 6.07 8.23 9.60
CA ILE A 5 5.96 7.26 8.51
C ILE A 5 7.21 7.35 7.65
N ASP A 6 7.75 6.21 7.22
CA ASP A 6 8.83 6.17 6.24
C ASP A 6 8.32 6.58 4.84
N LEU A 7 8.24 7.89 4.62
CA LEU A 7 7.76 8.47 3.36
C LEU A 7 8.74 8.23 2.20
N GLU A 8 10.02 7.99 2.48
CA GLU A 8 11.00 7.64 1.46
C GLU A 8 10.73 6.23 0.93
N LEU A 9 10.56 5.26 1.84
CA LEU A 9 10.17 3.90 1.49
C LEU A 9 8.83 3.89 0.75
N PHE A 10 7.84 4.66 1.22
CA PHE A 10 6.56 4.78 0.55
C PHE A 10 6.72 5.31 -0.89
N THR A 11 7.45 6.40 -1.06
CA THR A 11 7.67 7.00 -2.39
C THR A 11 8.38 6.03 -3.33
N HIS A 12 9.42 5.35 -2.85
CA HIS A 12 10.14 4.34 -3.64
C HIS A 12 9.22 3.19 -4.07
N THR A 13 8.40 2.70 -3.14
CA THR A 13 7.44 1.61 -3.38
C THR A 13 6.39 1.99 -4.41
N ILE A 14 5.85 3.22 -4.35
CA ILE A 14 4.90 3.70 -5.36
C ILE A 14 5.54 3.79 -6.76
N LEU A 15 6.81 4.19 -6.86
CA LEU A 15 7.52 4.20 -8.15
C LEU A 15 7.73 2.78 -8.68
N GLU A 16 8.08 1.82 -7.83
CA GLU A 16 8.23 0.41 -8.23
C GLU A 16 6.91 -0.21 -8.69
N LEU A 17 5.80 0.06 -7.96
CA LEU A 17 4.46 -0.33 -8.38
C LEU A 17 4.10 0.27 -9.72
N ASN A 18 4.27 1.58 -9.93
CA ASN A 18 3.97 2.21 -11.21
C ASN A 18 4.72 1.58 -12.38
N ASN A 19 6.01 1.27 -12.20
CA ASN A 19 6.80 0.59 -13.21
C ASN A 19 6.29 -0.84 -13.48
N SER A 20 5.91 -1.57 -12.44
CA SER A 20 5.39 -2.94 -12.55
C SER A 20 4.03 -2.96 -13.26
N PHE A 21 3.14 -2.02 -12.93
CA PHE A 21 1.83 -1.92 -13.56
C PHE A 21 1.92 -1.46 -15.01
N GLN A 22 2.87 -0.59 -15.35
CA GLN A 22 3.16 -0.25 -16.74
C GLN A 22 3.59 -1.50 -17.54
N LYS A 23 4.50 -2.32 -16.99
CA LYS A 23 4.90 -3.59 -17.63
C LYS A 23 3.73 -4.54 -17.81
N LEU A 24 2.87 -4.69 -16.80
CA LEU A 24 1.66 -5.52 -16.89
C LEU A 24 0.71 -5.03 -17.98
N ASN A 25 0.51 -3.71 -18.11
CA ASN A 25 -0.30 -3.10 -19.16
C ASN A 25 0.29 -3.33 -20.57
N ASP A 26 1.62 -3.40 -20.66
CA ASP A 26 2.34 -3.71 -21.90
C ASP A 26 2.38 -5.23 -22.20
N GLY A 27 1.74 -6.06 -21.37
CA GLY A 27 1.69 -7.52 -21.50
C GLY A 27 2.98 -8.23 -21.08
N ASN A 28 3.86 -7.54 -20.34
CA ASN A 28 5.06 -8.12 -19.75
C ASN A 28 4.81 -8.56 -18.31
N PHE A 29 4.85 -9.87 -18.09
CA PHE A 29 4.59 -10.51 -16.80
C PHE A 29 5.87 -10.77 -15.97
N ASP A 30 7.04 -10.33 -16.45
CA ASP A 30 8.31 -10.34 -15.70
C ASP A 30 8.36 -9.20 -14.67
N VAL A 31 7.47 -9.30 -13.68
CA VAL A 31 7.26 -8.31 -12.61
C VAL A 31 7.22 -8.93 -11.22
N LYS A 32 7.24 -10.27 -11.10
CA LYS A 32 7.05 -10.98 -9.83
C LYS A 32 7.94 -10.45 -8.71
N GLU A 33 9.25 -10.37 -8.95
CA GLU A 33 10.20 -9.89 -7.93
C GLU A 33 9.90 -8.46 -7.47
N SER A 34 9.48 -7.58 -8.39
CA SER A 34 9.10 -6.21 -8.04
C SER A 34 7.76 -6.14 -7.28
N LEU A 35 6.81 -7.02 -7.58
CA LEU A 35 5.56 -7.12 -6.84
C LEU A 35 5.82 -7.63 -5.41
N ASP A 36 6.68 -8.64 -5.25
CA ASP A 36 7.07 -9.18 -3.95
C ASP A 36 7.83 -8.14 -3.11
N SER A 37 8.78 -7.42 -3.71
CA SER A 37 9.49 -6.29 -3.09
C SER A 37 8.51 -5.22 -2.60
N SER A 38 7.58 -4.83 -3.49
CA SER A 38 6.56 -3.83 -3.16
C SER A 38 5.65 -4.31 -2.02
N TYR A 39 5.28 -5.59 -2.01
CA TYR A 39 4.48 -6.17 -0.93
C TYR A 39 5.19 -6.09 0.42
N GLU A 40 6.46 -6.50 0.51
CA GLU A 40 7.20 -6.46 1.77
C GLU A 40 7.39 -5.02 2.27
N ASN A 41 7.64 -4.07 1.37
CA ASN A 41 7.74 -2.65 1.73
C ASN A 41 6.40 -2.11 2.26
N LEU A 42 5.30 -2.40 1.58
CA LEU A 42 3.95 -1.99 2.02
C LEU A 42 3.55 -2.64 3.34
N LYS A 43 3.93 -3.90 3.56
CA LYS A 43 3.71 -4.60 4.82
C LYS A 43 4.47 -3.94 5.96
N SER A 44 5.74 -3.58 5.75
CA SER A 44 6.53 -2.82 6.73
C SER A 44 5.89 -1.46 7.05
N LEU A 45 5.38 -0.75 6.04
CA LEU A 45 4.66 0.52 6.22
C LEU A 45 3.34 0.33 6.98
N TYR A 46 2.59 -0.73 6.69
CA TYR A 46 1.36 -1.08 7.41
C TYR A 46 1.64 -1.40 8.88
N ASP A 47 2.67 -2.20 9.16
CA ASP A 47 3.06 -2.55 10.53
C ASP A 47 3.52 -1.29 11.29
N SER A 48 4.32 -0.43 10.64
CA SER A 48 4.74 0.86 11.20
C SER A 48 3.56 1.79 11.48
N LEU A 49 2.60 1.89 10.56
CA LEU A 49 1.41 2.71 10.74
C LEU A 49 0.57 2.21 11.93
N ASN A 50 0.40 0.90 12.09
CA ASN A 50 -0.27 0.35 13.25
C ASN A 50 0.42 0.75 14.56
N GLU A 51 1.74 0.68 14.62
CA GLU A 51 2.50 1.09 15.81
C GLU A 51 2.34 2.60 16.08
N ILE A 52 2.42 3.43 15.04
CA ILE A 52 2.25 4.88 15.13
C ILE A 52 0.86 5.23 15.66
N LEU A 53 -0.20 4.61 15.14
CA LEU A 53 -1.57 4.90 15.57
C LEU A 53 -1.87 4.50 17.02
N ASN A 54 -1.03 3.66 17.62
CA ASN A 54 -1.10 3.28 19.03
C ASN A 54 -0.15 4.10 19.93
N ALA A 55 0.62 5.04 19.38
CA ALA A 55 1.56 5.87 20.13
C ALA A 55 0.87 7.07 20.80
N ASP A 56 1.47 7.57 21.89
CA ASP A 56 0.97 8.75 22.64
C ASP A 56 1.05 10.05 21.81
N GLU A 57 2.06 10.14 20.93
CA GLU A 57 2.29 11.28 20.03
C GLU A 57 2.46 10.77 18.60
N ILE A 58 1.73 11.40 17.67
CA ILE A 58 1.79 11.09 16.23
C ILE A 58 2.04 12.34 15.41
N ASN A 59 2.79 12.22 14.32
CA ASN A 59 2.85 13.26 13.30
C ASN A 59 1.59 13.19 12.42
N ALA A 60 0.52 13.85 12.86
CA ALA A 60 -0.77 13.81 12.18
C ALA A 60 -0.69 14.23 10.69
N ASN A 61 0.19 15.15 10.32
CA ASN A 61 0.32 15.58 8.93
C ASN A 61 0.81 14.45 8.01
N GLU A 62 1.79 13.67 8.46
CA GLU A 62 2.33 12.54 7.69
C GLU A 62 1.34 11.38 7.63
N VAL A 63 0.70 11.08 8.77
CA VAL A 63 -0.34 10.05 8.85
C VAL A 63 -1.52 10.40 7.95
N GLU A 64 -2.01 11.65 7.99
CA GLU A 64 -3.08 12.12 7.11
C GLU A 64 -2.71 12.01 5.64
N LEU A 65 -1.48 12.40 5.29
CA LEU A 65 -1.00 12.35 3.91
C LEU A 65 -0.97 10.89 3.43
N PHE A 66 -0.35 10.00 4.19
CA PHE A 66 -0.27 8.57 3.86
C PHE A 66 -1.64 7.91 3.76
N CYS A 67 -2.53 8.15 4.73
CA CYS A 67 -3.88 7.61 4.72
C CYS A 67 -4.68 8.12 3.53
N SER A 68 -4.56 9.42 3.21
CA SER A 68 -5.21 10.00 2.02
C SER A 68 -4.71 9.36 0.73
N TYR A 69 -3.40 9.18 0.59
CA TYR A 69 -2.82 8.51 -0.57
C TYR A 69 -3.30 7.06 -0.69
N SER A 70 -3.33 6.33 0.43
CA SER A 70 -3.78 4.94 0.48
C SER A 70 -5.20 4.78 -0.05
N LEU A 71 -6.13 5.63 0.41
CA LEU A 71 -7.54 5.60 0.00
C LEU A 71 -7.77 6.01 -1.46
N ASN A 72 -6.86 6.77 -2.07
CA ASN A 72 -7.01 7.23 -3.45
C ASN A 72 -6.31 6.30 -4.45
N MET A 73 -5.11 5.79 -4.13
CA MET A 73 -4.27 5.04 -5.10
C MET A 73 -4.50 3.53 -5.05
N PHE A 74 -4.55 2.93 -3.86
CA PHE A 74 -4.63 1.47 -3.75
C PHE A 74 -5.90 0.85 -4.34
N PRO A 75 -7.08 1.49 -4.31
CA PRO A 75 -8.25 0.99 -5.02
C PRO A 75 -8.04 0.88 -6.53
N GLU A 76 -7.29 1.80 -7.14
CA GLU A 76 -6.98 1.78 -8.57
C GLU A 76 -6.02 0.64 -8.91
N TYR A 77 -4.95 0.48 -8.12
CA TYR A 77 -4.03 -0.66 -8.28
C TYR A 77 -4.75 -1.99 -8.09
N LYS A 78 -5.58 -2.12 -7.06
CA LYS A 78 -6.40 -3.32 -6.85
C LYS A 78 -7.28 -3.61 -8.06
N SER A 79 -7.98 -2.60 -8.57
CA SER A 79 -8.82 -2.75 -9.77
C SER A 79 -8.01 -3.28 -10.97
N GLN A 80 -6.85 -2.70 -11.25
CA GLN A 80 -5.97 -3.16 -12.32
C GLN A 80 -5.53 -4.62 -12.14
N LEU A 81 -5.10 -5.00 -10.93
CA LEU A 81 -4.69 -6.38 -10.63
C LEU A 81 -5.84 -7.39 -10.76
N THR A 82 -7.03 -7.06 -10.27
CA THR A 82 -8.21 -7.96 -10.37
C THR A 82 -8.68 -8.20 -11.80
N ASN A 83 -8.30 -7.34 -12.74
CA ASN A 83 -8.63 -7.48 -14.15
C ASN A 83 -7.60 -8.29 -14.95
N LEU A 84 -6.46 -8.65 -14.35
CA LEU A 84 -5.46 -9.49 -14.99
C LEU A 84 -6.02 -10.90 -15.25
N LYS A 85 -5.63 -11.48 -16.38
CA LYS A 85 -6.04 -12.84 -16.80
C LYS A 85 -4.82 -13.62 -17.23
N ASN A 86 -4.88 -14.94 -17.07
CA ASN A 86 -3.83 -15.88 -17.48
C ASN A 86 -2.49 -15.66 -16.77
N LEU A 87 -2.53 -15.32 -15.48
CA LEU A 87 -1.34 -15.35 -14.63
C LEU A 87 -0.92 -16.81 -14.39
N ASP A 88 0.38 -17.06 -14.32
CA ASP A 88 0.89 -18.30 -13.74
C ASP A 88 0.66 -18.33 -12.22
N ASP A 89 0.79 -19.50 -11.61
CA ASP A 89 0.46 -19.71 -10.20
C ASP A 89 1.31 -18.82 -9.26
N ASP A 90 2.60 -18.64 -9.58
CA ASP A 90 3.56 -17.88 -8.76
C ASP A 90 3.27 -16.37 -8.80
N LEU A 91 2.99 -15.83 -9.99
CA LEU A 91 2.61 -14.43 -10.15
C LEU A 91 1.21 -14.17 -9.57
N ASN A 92 0.30 -15.14 -9.68
CA ASN A 92 -1.02 -15.04 -9.09
C ASN A 92 -0.96 -14.93 -7.56
N GLU A 93 -0.08 -15.69 -6.88
CA GLU A 93 0.14 -15.54 -5.44
C GLU A 93 0.66 -14.14 -5.08
N SER A 94 1.63 -13.63 -5.85
CA SER A 94 2.20 -12.29 -5.64
C SER A 94 1.14 -11.19 -5.79
N VAL A 95 0.24 -11.35 -6.76
CA VAL A 95 -0.90 -10.45 -6.99
C VAL A 95 -1.91 -10.51 -5.84
N ILE A 96 -2.22 -11.69 -5.32
CA ILE A 96 -3.13 -11.86 -4.18
C ILE A 96 -2.55 -11.15 -2.94
N ASN A 97 -1.27 -11.36 -2.64
CA ASN A 97 -0.60 -10.71 -1.51
C ASN A 97 -0.66 -9.18 -1.60
N LEU A 98 -0.44 -8.62 -2.80
CA LEU A 98 -0.58 -7.17 -3.02
C LEU A 98 -2.01 -6.67 -2.82
N ILE A 99 -3.01 -7.39 -3.34
CA ILE A 99 -4.42 -7.03 -3.13
C ILE A 99 -4.76 -7.02 -1.64
N GLU A 100 -4.31 -8.02 -0.89
CA GLU A 100 -4.56 -8.11 0.55
C GLU A 100 -3.92 -6.95 1.33
N ILE A 101 -2.68 -6.56 1.00
CA ILE A 101 -2.03 -5.45 1.71
C ILE A 101 -2.65 -4.10 1.33
N PHE A 102 -3.09 -3.92 0.08
CA PHE A 102 -3.86 -2.75 -0.34
C PHE A 102 -5.14 -2.59 0.47
N ASP A 103 -5.87 -3.69 0.70
CA ASP A 103 -7.10 -3.66 1.48
C ASP A 103 -6.83 -3.29 2.94
N LYS A 104 -5.81 -3.89 3.56
CA LYS A 104 -5.40 -3.56 4.94
C LYS A 104 -4.99 -2.10 5.10
N LEU A 105 -4.24 -1.56 4.13
CA LEU A 105 -3.82 -0.16 4.12
C LEU A 105 -5.01 0.80 3.92
N CYS A 106 -6.00 0.42 3.13
CA CYS A 106 -7.24 1.20 3.02
C CYS A 106 -8.04 1.15 4.33
N GLU A 107 -8.20 -0.03 4.93
CA GLU A 107 -8.96 -0.22 6.17
C GLU A 107 -8.41 0.62 7.32
N ILE A 108 -7.10 0.53 7.57
CA ILE A 108 -6.44 1.32 8.62
C ILE A 108 -6.54 2.84 8.36
N ALA A 109 -6.48 3.26 7.09
CA ALA A 109 -6.64 4.66 6.71
C ALA A 109 -8.07 5.16 6.92
N GLU A 110 -9.08 4.35 6.58
CA GLU A 110 -10.48 4.67 6.88
C GLU A 110 -10.71 4.81 8.38
N ASP A 111 -10.18 3.88 9.17
CA ASP A 111 -10.36 3.85 10.61
C ASP A 111 -9.67 5.04 11.29
N TYR A 112 -8.49 5.43 10.80
CA TYR A 112 -7.85 6.69 11.21
C TYR A 112 -8.79 7.89 11.02
N PHE A 113 -9.37 8.07 9.84
CA PHE A 113 -10.27 9.20 9.59
C PHE A 113 -11.61 9.11 10.33
N LYS A 114 -12.14 7.91 10.55
CA LYS A 114 -13.36 7.70 11.37
C LYS A 114 -13.10 8.12 12.81
N ASN A 115 -12.00 7.66 13.41
CA ASN A 115 -11.67 7.93 14.81
C ASN A 115 -11.27 9.40 15.03
N ARG A 116 -10.57 10.03 14.08
CA ARG A 116 -10.25 11.46 14.15
C ARG A 116 -11.49 12.35 14.18
N LYS A 117 -12.53 12.02 13.40
CA LYS A 117 -13.80 12.78 13.38
C LYS A 117 -14.55 12.75 14.72
N VAL A 118 -14.26 11.78 15.59
CA VAL A 118 -14.87 11.67 16.93
C VAL A 118 -14.15 12.55 17.96
N MET A 119 -12.92 12.98 17.68
CA MET A 119 -12.09 13.80 18.58
C MET A 119 -12.16 15.32 18.32
N LEU A 120 -12.86 15.75 17.26
CA LEU A 120 -13.15 17.15 16.93
C LEU A 120 -14.56 17.55 17.37
#